data_AF-A0A3L6SGM0-F1
#
_entry.id   AF-A0A3L6SGM0-F1
#
_cell.length_a   1.000
_cell.length_b   1.000
_cell.length_c   1.000
_cell.angle_alpha   90.00
_cell.angle_beta   90.00
_cell.angle_gamma   90.00
#
_symmetry.space_group_name_H-M   'P 1'
#
loop_
_entity.id
_entity.type
_entity.pdbx_description
1 polymer ?
#
loop_
_entity_poly.entity_id
_entity_poly.type
_entity_poly.pdbx_seq_one_letter_code
_entity_poly.pdbx_strand_id
1 'polypeptide(L)'
;MADEEPNLIAEEDGADHLPAGDLGGFDPTEDELVLHFLRPQLRGFPPRVAGAVLEADPCGAAPWELLARYGLREHGHFFAARGRGRPFVRRAVAGAGAWMHSSTRAGRSVTDLGVVVRWSRVKFCFYARGAGQGQQRSTGWVMDEYEITDPRCYRRCDEEGKEEDYWVLCRVRKSKRPAAAAAASPPAR
;
A
#
# COMPACT_ATOMS: atom_id res chain seq x y z
N MET A 1 56.98 22.53 18.12
CA MET A 1 55.74 23.26 18.45
C MET A 1 54.79 22.92 17.32
N ALA A 2 54.09 21.79 17.41
CA ALA A 2 52.88 21.58 18.23
C ALA A 2 51.73 22.39 17.60
N ASP A 3 50.92 21.71 16.77
CA ASP A 3 49.49 21.42 16.99
C ASP A 3 48.65 22.59 16.42
N GLU A 4 47.57 22.44 15.67
CA GLU A 4 46.33 21.69 15.89
C GLU A 4 45.47 21.78 14.59
N GLU A 5 44.60 20.79 14.34
CA GLU A 5 43.57 20.81 13.27
C GLU A 5 42.35 21.73 13.64
N PRO A 6 41.09 21.47 13.21
CA PRO A 6 40.33 22.32 12.29
C PRO A 6 39.07 22.94 12.92
N ASN A 7 38.36 23.84 12.22
CA ASN A 7 36.98 24.21 12.58
C ASN A 7 36.25 24.64 11.30
N LEU A 8 35.44 23.78 10.67
CA LEU A 8 34.01 23.59 10.90
C LEU A 8 33.21 24.89 10.92
N ILE A 9 32.48 25.13 9.83
CA ILE A 9 31.03 25.35 9.90
C ILE A 9 30.44 24.84 8.59
N ALA A 10 29.74 23.72 8.73
CA ALA A 10 28.89 23.12 7.74
C ALA A 10 27.50 23.74 7.85
N GLU A 11 27.03 24.39 6.79
CA GLU A 11 25.62 24.56 6.42
C GLU A 11 25.69 24.66 4.88
N GLU A 12 25.13 23.73 4.11
CA GLU A 12 23.71 23.72 3.77
C GLU A 12 23.16 22.29 3.72
N ASP A 13 22.23 22.01 4.63
CA ASP A 13 21.28 20.91 4.59
C ASP A 13 20.33 21.14 3.40
N GLY A 14 20.79 20.75 2.20
CA GLY A 14 19.95 20.57 1.04
C GLY A 14 19.23 19.24 1.17
N ALA A 15 18.18 19.19 1.98
CA ALA A 15 17.22 18.10 1.99
C ALA A 15 16.63 17.95 0.58
N ASP A 16 17.24 17.04 -0.18
CA ASP A 16 16.85 16.64 -1.53
C ASP A 16 15.54 15.86 -1.42
N HIS A 17 14.45 16.63 -1.29
CA HIS A 17 13.08 16.17 -1.45
C HIS A 17 12.87 15.87 -2.92
N LEU A 18 13.44 14.75 -3.36
CA LEU A 18 13.17 14.18 -4.67
C LEU A 18 11.65 14.08 -4.83
N PRO A 19 11.06 14.67 -5.88
CA PRO A 19 9.64 14.54 -6.12
C PRO A 19 9.33 13.05 -6.27
N ALA A 20 8.43 12.53 -5.44
CA ALA A 20 7.86 11.19 -5.57
C ALA A 20 7.07 11.13 -6.89
N GLY A 21 7.78 10.96 -7.99
CA GLY A 21 7.25 11.16 -9.32
C GLY A 21 8.05 10.35 -10.32
N ASP A 22 7.57 9.13 -10.55
CA ASP A 22 7.93 8.29 -11.69
C ASP A 22 9.36 7.72 -11.69
N LEU A 23 9.66 6.85 -10.72
CA LEU A 23 10.62 5.77 -10.96
C LEU A 23 10.02 4.89 -12.08
N GLY A 24 10.33 5.17 -13.34
CA GLY A 24 9.93 4.40 -14.54
C GLY A 24 10.37 2.92 -14.57
N GLY A 25 10.65 2.33 -13.41
CA GLY A 25 11.02 0.93 -13.21
C GLY A 25 10.65 0.38 -11.83
N PHE A 26 9.83 1.06 -11.01
CA PHE A 26 9.41 0.53 -9.71
C PHE A 26 8.20 -0.41 -9.83
N ASP A 27 8.43 -1.63 -10.32
CA ASP A 27 7.45 -2.73 -10.34
C ASP A 27 7.92 -3.90 -9.46
N PRO A 28 7.93 -3.72 -8.12
CA PRO A 28 8.43 -4.74 -7.21
C PRO A 28 7.59 -6.01 -7.27
N THR A 29 8.26 -7.15 -7.17
CA THR A 29 7.66 -8.47 -7.00
C THR A 29 6.95 -8.58 -5.65
N GLU A 30 6.11 -9.61 -5.50
CA GLU A 30 5.44 -9.86 -4.21
C GLU A 30 6.44 -10.11 -3.07
N ASP A 31 7.56 -10.77 -3.37
CA ASP A 31 8.64 -11.01 -2.41
C ASP A 31 9.33 -9.71 -2.01
N GLU A 32 9.64 -8.82 -2.96
CA GLU A 32 10.25 -7.53 -2.67
C GLU A 32 9.31 -6.64 -1.84
N LEU A 33 8.02 -6.57 -2.21
CA LEU A 33 7.00 -5.84 -1.44
C LEU A 33 6.94 -6.31 0.02
N VAL A 34 6.95 -7.62 0.24
CA VAL A 34 6.85 -8.20 1.59
C VAL A 34 8.16 -8.06 2.36
N LEU A 35 9.29 -8.45 1.78
CA LEU A 35 10.57 -8.57 2.49
C LEU A 35 11.34 -7.26 2.60
N HIS A 36 11.21 -6.37 1.63
CA HIS A 36 12.01 -5.14 1.54
C HIS A 36 11.24 -3.85 1.87
N PHE A 37 9.90 -3.91 1.89
CA PHE A 37 9.06 -2.76 2.24
C PHE A 37 8.20 -3.04 3.48
N LEU A 38 7.28 -4.01 3.42
CA LEU A 38 6.31 -4.24 4.49
C LEU A 38 6.94 -4.76 5.79
N ARG A 39 7.80 -5.77 5.72
CA ARG A 39 8.45 -6.33 6.91
C ARG A 39 9.38 -5.33 7.63
N PRO A 40 10.21 -4.53 6.92
CA PRO A 40 10.98 -3.44 7.55
C PRO A 40 10.09 -2.38 8.19
N GLN A 41 9.02 -1.93 7.51
CA GLN A 41 8.07 -0.96 8.06
C GLN A 41 7.45 -1.46 9.37
N LEU A 42 7.02 -2.72 9.41
CA LEU A 42 6.48 -3.38 10.61
C LEU A 42 7.51 -3.58 11.74
N ARG A 43 8.79 -3.33 11.47
CA ARG A 43 9.89 -3.39 12.44
C ARG A 43 10.37 -1.98 12.85
N GLY A 44 9.72 -0.93 12.35
CA GLY A 44 10.15 0.45 12.55
C GLY A 44 11.43 0.83 11.80
N PHE A 45 11.85 0.05 10.79
CA PHE A 45 12.98 0.41 9.94
C PHE A 45 12.53 1.27 8.76
N PRO A 46 13.34 2.27 8.36
CA PRO A 46 13.03 3.07 7.18
C PRO A 46 13.00 2.21 5.91
N PRO A 47 12.16 2.55 4.92
CA PRO A 47 12.09 1.82 3.65
C PRO A 47 13.42 1.93 2.89
N ARG A 48 13.81 0.84 2.21
CA ARG A 48 15.07 0.78 1.45
C ARG A 48 15.16 1.82 0.33
N VAL A 49 14.02 2.19 -0.24
CA VAL A 49 13.92 3.22 -1.28
C VAL A 49 12.98 4.29 -0.75
N ALA A 50 13.52 5.47 -0.47
CA ALA A 50 12.74 6.60 0.02
C ALA A 50 11.68 7.00 -1.02
N GLY A 51 10.47 7.31 -0.56
CA GLY A 51 9.36 7.73 -1.43
C GLY A 51 8.73 6.63 -2.30
N ALA A 52 9.24 5.40 -2.29
CA ALA A 52 8.70 4.31 -3.11
C ALA A 52 7.34 3.79 -2.64
N VAL A 53 7.08 3.88 -1.32
CA VAL A 53 5.81 3.52 -0.68
C VAL A 53 5.43 4.66 0.26
N LEU A 54 4.20 5.17 0.12
CA LEU A 54 3.73 6.38 0.81
C LEU A 54 2.75 6.03 1.93
N GLU A 55 2.71 6.79 3.02
CA GLU A 55 1.73 6.55 4.09
C GLU A 55 0.38 7.19 3.74
N ALA A 56 -0.62 6.35 3.46
CA ALA A 56 -1.99 6.76 3.15
C ALA A 56 -2.96 5.57 3.25
N ASP A 57 -4.22 5.81 3.62
CA ASP A 57 -5.28 4.80 3.47
C ASP A 57 -5.92 4.88 2.08
N PRO A 58 -5.76 3.85 1.22
CA PRO A 58 -6.34 3.85 -0.13
C PRO A 58 -7.87 3.81 -0.16
N CYS A 59 -8.51 3.50 0.97
CA CYS A 59 -9.96 3.54 1.13
C CYS A 59 -10.49 4.95 1.45
N GLY A 60 -9.63 5.92 1.75
CA GLY A 60 -10.03 7.27 2.13
C GLY A 60 -10.43 8.20 0.97
N ALA A 61 -10.14 7.82 -0.28
CA ALA A 61 -10.43 8.61 -1.47
C ALA A 61 -10.62 7.73 -2.71
N ALA A 62 -11.13 8.32 -3.80
CA ALA A 62 -11.19 7.60 -5.06
C ALA A 62 -9.77 7.31 -5.57
N PRO A 63 -9.53 6.21 -6.32
CA PRO A 63 -8.18 5.82 -6.74
C PRO A 63 -7.41 6.92 -7.49
N TRP A 64 -8.09 7.64 -8.40
CA TRP A 64 -7.50 8.72 -9.19
C TRP A 64 -7.18 9.96 -8.35
N GLU A 65 -8.03 10.29 -7.38
CA GLU A 65 -7.79 11.38 -6.43
C GLU A 65 -6.63 11.06 -5.49
N LEU A 66 -6.60 9.82 -4.98
CA LEU A 66 -5.51 9.34 -4.14
C LEU A 66 -4.17 9.50 -4.86
N LEU A 67 -4.06 8.99 -6.09
CA LEU A 67 -2.82 9.08 -6.86
C LEU A 67 -2.45 10.54 -7.17
N ALA A 68 -3.42 11.37 -7.57
CA ALA A 68 -3.18 12.78 -7.87
C ALA A 68 -2.64 13.57 -6.66
N ARG A 69 -3.09 13.27 -5.42
CA ARG A 69 -2.59 13.91 -4.19
C ARG A 69 -1.09 13.72 -3.99
N TYR A 70 -0.54 12.62 -4.49
CA TYR A 70 0.87 12.27 -4.36
C TYR A 70 1.64 12.41 -5.69
N GLY A 71 1.09 13.10 -6.69
CA GLY A 71 1.75 13.27 -8.00
C GLY A 71 1.86 12.00 -8.84
N LEU A 72 1.17 10.92 -8.44
CA LEU A 72 1.18 9.63 -9.14
C LEU A 72 0.09 9.58 -10.22
N ARG A 73 0.31 8.80 -11.27
CA ARG A 73 -0.61 8.72 -12.43
C ARG A 73 -1.17 7.34 -12.67
N GLU A 74 -0.31 6.33 -12.84
CA GLU A 74 -0.74 5.01 -13.29
C GLU A 74 -0.93 4.01 -12.15
N HIS A 75 -0.04 4.07 -11.17
CA HIS A 75 -0.02 3.17 -10.04
C HIS A 75 0.70 3.82 -8.85
N GLY A 76 0.51 3.24 -7.67
CA GLY A 76 1.13 3.69 -6.44
C GLY A 76 1.13 2.59 -5.38
N HIS A 77 2.07 2.72 -4.44
CA HIS A 77 2.21 1.83 -3.31
C HIS A 77 2.01 2.63 -2.02
N PHE A 78 1.22 2.08 -1.09
CA PHE A 78 0.83 2.79 0.11
C PHE A 78 0.96 1.90 1.34
N PHE A 79 1.51 2.43 2.43
CA PHE A 79 1.37 1.86 3.76
C PHE A 79 0.08 2.37 4.37
N ALA A 80 -0.80 1.44 4.74
CA ALA A 80 -2.05 1.74 5.41
C ALA A 80 -2.04 1.16 6.82
N ALA A 81 -2.28 1.99 7.83
CA ALA A 81 -2.45 1.52 9.20
C ALA A 81 -3.82 0.81 9.34
N ARG A 82 -3.83 -0.32 10.04
CA ARG A 82 -5.01 -1.16 10.30
C ARG A 82 -5.07 -1.46 11.79
N GLY A 83 -6.24 -1.27 12.41
CA GLY A 83 -6.41 -1.54 13.83
C GLY A 83 -6.89 -2.96 14.12
N ARG A 84 -6.21 -3.69 15.01
CA ARG A 84 -6.68 -4.92 15.68
C ARG A 84 -7.73 -4.55 16.73
N GLY A 85 -8.95 -4.27 16.26
CA GLY A 85 -10.07 -3.85 17.11
C GLY A 85 -10.73 -2.55 16.67
N ARG A 86 -10.19 -1.87 15.65
CA ARG A 86 -10.88 -0.77 15.00
C ARG A 86 -12.02 -1.32 14.13
N PRO A 87 -13.13 -0.57 13.99
CA PRO A 87 -14.22 -0.98 13.12
C PRO A 87 -13.70 -1.22 11.71
N PHE A 88 -14.31 -2.19 11.04
CA PHE A 88 -13.94 -2.61 9.69
C PHE A 88 -13.72 -1.41 8.77
N VAL A 89 -12.57 -1.40 8.08
CA VAL A 89 -12.18 -0.35 7.14
C VAL A 89 -13.35 -0.07 6.21
N ARG A 90 -13.84 1.18 6.20
CA ARG A 90 -14.90 1.59 5.28
C ARG A 90 -14.35 1.54 3.87
N ARG A 91 -14.78 0.52 3.12
CA ARG A 91 -14.40 0.35 1.70
C ARG A 91 -15.24 1.19 0.75
N ALA A 92 -16.26 1.87 1.26
CA ALA A 92 -17.03 2.86 0.53
C ALA A 92 -16.35 4.23 0.63
N VAL A 93 -16.06 4.82 -0.52
CA VAL A 93 -15.57 6.19 -0.64
C VAL A 93 -16.78 7.09 -0.86
N ALA A 94 -17.06 7.96 0.12
CA ALA A 94 -18.21 8.85 0.10
C ALA A 94 -18.26 9.67 -1.20
N GLY A 95 -19.42 9.68 -1.86
CA GLY A 95 -19.62 10.39 -3.14
C GLY A 95 -18.98 9.75 -4.37
N ALA A 96 -17.97 8.87 -4.22
CA ALA A 96 -17.21 8.34 -5.36
C ALA A 96 -17.55 6.88 -5.72
N GLY A 97 -17.62 5.96 -4.76
CA GLY A 97 -17.73 4.54 -5.07
C GLY A 97 -17.42 3.58 -3.93
N ALA A 98 -17.09 2.34 -4.26
CA ALA A 98 -16.68 1.33 -3.26
C ALA A 98 -15.64 0.35 -3.81
N TRP A 99 -14.71 -0.05 -2.96
CA TRP A 99 -13.81 -1.18 -3.15
C TRP A 99 -14.53 -2.49 -2.84
N MET A 100 -14.69 -3.34 -3.84
CA MET A 100 -15.32 -4.67 -3.70
C MET A 100 -14.27 -5.77 -3.72
N HIS A 101 -14.40 -6.73 -2.80
CA HIS A 101 -13.52 -7.90 -2.75
C HIS A 101 -13.61 -8.70 -4.05
N SER A 102 -12.47 -9.12 -4.57
CA SER A 102 -12.36 -9.93 -5.79
C SER A 102 -11.75 -11.30 -5.51
N SER A 103 -10.63 -11.36 -4.81
CA SER A 103 -10.00 -12.64 -4.46
C SER A 103 -9.01 -12.49 -3.30
N THR A 104 -8.67 -13.61 -2.69
CA THR A 104 -7.61 -13.70 -1.66
C THR A 104 -6.62 -14.78 -2.07
N ARG A 105 -5.32 -14.53 -1.88
CA ARG A 105 -4.24 -15.48 -2.14
C ARG A 105 -3.31 -15.52 -0.94
N ALA A 106 -2.95 -16.71 -0.48
CA ALA A 106 -1.86 -16.88 0.47
C ALA A 106 -0.53 -17.03 -0.28
N GLY A 107 0.56 -16.55 0.32
CA GLY A 107 1.91 -16.63 -0.22
C GLY A 107 2.95 -16.82 0.88
N ARG A 108 4.18 -17.11 0.45
CA ARG A 108 5.34 -17.23 1.32
C ARG A 108 6.56 -16.64 0.63
N SER A 109 7.37 -15.95 1.39
CA SER A 109 8.68 -15.41 0.98
C SER A 109 9.74 -15.95 1.94
N VAL A 110 10.99 -16.06 1.48
CA VAL A 110 12.09 -16.56 2.32
C VAL A 110 13.19 -15.51 2.33
N THR A 111 13.62 -15.08 3.51
CA THR A 111 14.74 -14.13 3.64
C THR A 111 16.06 -14.80 3.31
N ASP A 112 17.11 -14.02 3.07
CA ASP A 112 18.49 -14.53 2.89
C ASP A 112 18.99 -15.40 4.05
N LEU A 113 18.49 -15.15 5.26
CA LEU A 113 18.79 -15.93 6.48
C LEU A 113 17.92 -17.20 6.64
N GLY A 114 17.15 -17.59 5.63
CA GLY A 114 16.29 -18.78 5.66
C GLY A 114 14.97 -18.65 6.43
N VAL A 115 14.64 -17.46 6.95
CA VAL A 115 13.37 -17.22 7.65
C VAL A 115 12.21 -17.20 6.66
N VAL A 116 11.22 -18.06 6.89
CA VAL A 116 9.98 -18.10 6.10
C VAL A 116 8.99 -17.05 6.61
N VAL A 117 8.59 -16.13 5.73
CA VAL A 117 7.59 -15.09 5.98
C VAL A 117 6.31 -15.44 5.23
N ARG A 118 5.23 -15.72 5.97
CA ARG A 118 3.91 -16.01 5.38
C ARG A 118 3.10 -14.73 5.26
N TRP A 119 2.39 -14.59 4.14
CA TRP A 119 1.59 -13.41 3.86
C TRP A 119 0.29 -13.76 3.14
N SER A 120 -0.66 -12.83 3.17
CA SER A 120 -1.88 -12.88 2.36
C SER A 120 -1.96 -11.65 1.46
N ARG A 121 -2.49 -11.83 0.25
CA ARG A 121 -2.81 -10.76 -0.69
C ARG A 121 -4.31 -10.79 -0.96
N VAL A 122 -4.98 -9.70 -0.63
CA VAL A 122 -6.41 -9.50 -0.91
C VAL A 122 -6.54 -8.52 -2.07
N LYS A 123 -7.22 -8.94 -3.14
CA LYS A 123 -7.51 -8.12 -4.30
C LYS A 123 -8.88 -7.50 -4.20
N PHE A 124 -8.96 -6.21 -4.49
CA PHE A 124 -10.18 -5.44 -4.60
C PHE A 124 -10.29 -4.76 -5.96
N CYS A 125 -11.52 -4.54 -6.41
CA CYS A 125 -11.85 -3.77 -7.61
C CYS A 125 -12.71 -2.57 -7.21
N PHE A 126 -12.41 -1.38 -7.73
CA PHE A 126 -13.18 -0.17 -7.41
C PHE A 126 -14.33 0.02 -8.40
N TYR A 127 -15.52 0.25 -7.85
CA TYR A 127 -16.73 0.55 -8.61
C TYR A 127 -17.21 1.95 -8.26
N ALA A 128 -17.29 2.80 -9.28
CA ALA A 128 -17.79 4.16 -9.13
C ALA A 128 -19.31 4.16 -9.01
N ARG A 129 -19.83 5.09 -8.22
CA ARG A 129 -21.27 5.36 -8.16
C ARG A 129 -21.67 6.05 -9.47
N GLY A 130 -22.57 5.43 -10.23
CA GLY A 130 -23.09 6.05 -11.44
C GLY A 130 -23.94 7.29 -11.12
N ALA A 131 -23.97 8.24 -12.05
CA ALA A 131 -24.76 9.47 -11.96
C ALA A 131 -26.30 9.24 -12.01
N GLY A 132 -26.76 8.00 -12.24
CA GLY A 132 -28.19 7.65 -12.30
C GLY A 132 -28.51 6.30 -11.64
N GLN A 133 -29.74 6.18 -11.10
CA GLN A 133 -30.40 4.98 -10.52
C GLN A 133 -29.52 3.96 -9.77
N GLY A 134 -28.50 4.41 -9.03
CA GLY A 134 -27.71 3.54 -8.16
C GLY A 134 -26.82 2.52 -8.88
N GLN A 135 -26.68 2.59 -10.21
CA GLN A 135 -25.87 1.63 -10.97
C GLN A 135 -24.38 1.83 -10.68
N GLN A 136 -23.73 0.82 -10.09
CA GLN A 136 -22.28 0.80 -9.90
C GLN A 136 -21.59 0.41 -11.21
N ARG A 137 -20.55 1.15 -11.61
CA ARG A 137 -19.75 0.85 -12.81
C ARG A 137 -18.33 0.47 -12.44
N SER A 138 -17.83 -0.62 -13.04
CA SER A 138 -16.42 -0.99 -12.91
C SER A 138 -15.56 0.12 -13.50
N THR A 139 -14.57 0.57 -12.74
CA THR A 139 -13.66 1.66 -13.16
C THR A 139 -12.35 1.14 -13.73
N GLY A 140 -12.13 -0.17 -13.67
CA GLY A 140 -10.85 -0.80 -13.98
C GLY A 140 -9.77 -0.61 -12.90
N TRP A 141 -10.02 0.15 -11.83
CA TRP A 141 -9.06 0.28 -10.74
C TRP A 141 -9.03 -0.97 -9.85
N VAL A 142 -7.82 -1.39 -9.50
CA VAL A 142 -7.54 -2.57 -8.69
C VAL A 142 -6.62 -2.19 -7.54
N MET A 143 -6.87 -2.74 -6.36
CA MET A 143 -6.01 -2.67 -5.20
C MET A 143 -5.62 -4.08 -4.77
N ASP A 144 -4.32 -4.33 -4.64
CA ASP A 144 -3.78 -5.53 -4.01
C ASP A 144 -3.28 -5.13 -2.60
N GLU A 145 -3.90 -5.62 -1.53
CA GLU A 145 -3.50 -5.40 -0.13
C GLU A 145 -2.71 -6.61 0.37
N TYR A 146 -1.50 -6.38 0.89
CA TYR A 146 -0.58 -7.37 1.40
C TYR A 146 -0.47 -7.26 2.92
N GLU A 147 -0.63 -8.39 3.61
CA GLU A 147 -0.47 -8.51 5.06
C GLU A 147 0.46 -9.68 5.40
N ILE A 148 1.43 -9.47 6.29
CA ILE A 148 2.20 -10.56 6.88
C ILE A 148 1.34 -11.23 7.96
N THR A 149 0.99 -12.49 7.73
CA THR A 149 -0.01 -13.21 8.54
C THR A 149 0.55 -13.80 9.83
N ASP A 150 1.88 -13.92 9.93
CA ASP A 150 2.55 -14.38 11.14
C ASP A 150 3.32 -13.21 11.78
N PRO A 151 2.80 -12.63 12.88
CA PRO A 151 3.45 -11.50 13.54
C PRO A 151 4.86 -11.79 14.06
N ARG A 152 5.21 -13.06 14.30
CA ARG A 152 6.56 -13.46 14.73
C ARG A 152 7.62 -13.18 13.67
N CYS A 153 7.21 -12.99 12.41
CA CYS A 153 8.12 -12.66 11.33
C CYS A 153 8.64 -11.21 11.39
N TYR A 154 7.95 -10.32 12.10
CA TYR A 154 8.33 -8.91 12.23
C TYR A 154 8.49 -8.43 13.67
N ARG A 155 7.73 -8.93 14.65
CA ARG A 155 7.88 -8.54 16.05
C ARG A 155 9.15 -9.11 16.68
N ARG A 156 9.75 -8.35 17.61
CA ARG A 156 10.78 -8.90 18.50
C ARG A 156 10.11 -9.60 19.69
N CYS A 157 10.76 -10.61 20.26
CA CYS A 157 10.19 -11.43 21.34
C CYS A 157 10.00 -10.67 22.66
N ASP A 158 10.64 -9.51 22.81
CA ASP A 158 10.68 -8.64 23.99
C ASP A 158 9.65 -7.51 23.95
N GLU A 159 8.97 -7.29 22.82
CA GLU A 159 7.93 -6.29 22.66
C GLU A 159 6.56 -6.86 23.08
N GLU A 160 6.41 -7.14 24.38
CA GLU A 160 5.12 -7.39 25.01
C GLU A 160 4.36 -6.06 25.16
N GLY A 161 3.82 -5.56 24.04
CA GLY A 161 3.19 -4.25 23.96
C GLY A 161 2.00 -4.20 23.00
N LYS A 162 0.93 -3.54 23.46
CA LYS A 162 -0.34 -3.29 22.76
C LYS A 162 -0.15 -2.36 21.55
N GLU A 163 0.41 -2.84 20.45
CA GLU A 163 0.18 -2.16 19.18
C GLU A 163 -1.22 -2.52 18.68
N GLU A 164 -2.14 -1.58 18.92
CA GLU A 164 -3.50 -1.65 18.38
C GLU A 164 -3.48 -1.59 16.87
N ASP A 165 -2.49 -0.92 16.26
CA ASP A 165 -2.39 -0.71 14.82
C ASP A 165 -1.20 -1.50 14.22
N TYR A 166 -1.43 -2.13 13.07
CA TYR A 166 -0.40 -2.77 12.25
C TYR A 166 -0.43 -2.21 10.83
N TRP A 167 0.68 -2.31 10.11
CA TRP A 167 0.76 -1.86 8.72
C TRP A 167 0.40 -2.97 7.74
N VAL A 168 -0.36 -2.60 6.70
CA VAL A 168 -0.47 -3.37 5.46
C VAL A 168 0.13 -2.57 4.31
N LEU A 169 0.54 -3.26 3.25
CA LEU A 169 1.01 -2.61 2.02
C LEU A 169 -0.05 -2.76 0.93
N CYS A 170 -0.51 -1.65 0.37
CA CYS A 170 -1.50 -1.61 -0.70
C CYS A 170 -0.85 -1.16 -2.01
N ARG A 171 -1.06 -1.92 -3.09
CA ARG A 171 -0.71 -1.52 -4.46
C ARG A 171 -1.98 -1.16 -5.22
N VAL A 172 -2.11 0.11 -5.59
CA VAL A 172 -3.26 0.65 -6.36
C VAL A 172 -2.84 0.89 -7.79
N ARG A 173 -3.62 0.44 -8.77
CA ARG A 173 -3.29 0.54 -10.20
C ARG A 173 -4.51 0.37 -11.09
N LYS A 174 -4.39 0.77 -12.36
CA LYS A 174 -5.39 0.46 -13.38
C LYS A 174 -5.18 -0.95 -13.96
N SER A 175 -6.25 -1.73 -14.06
CA SER A 175 -6.26 -3.04 -14.71
C SER A 175 -6.12 -2.86 -16.23
N LYS A 176 -5.24 -3.65 -16.85
CA LYS A 176 -5.12 -3.76 -18.30
C LYS A 176 -6.30 -4.53 -18.94
N ARG A 177 -7.08 -5.27 -18.15
CA ARG A 177 -8.34 -5.87 -18.63
C ARG A 177 -9.42 -4.79 -18.72
N PRO A 178 -10.17 -4.73 -19.83
CA PRO A 178 -11.27 -3.77 -19.97
C PRO A 178 -12.23 -3.93 -18.79
N ALA A 179 -12.69 -2.81 -18.25
CA ALA A 179 -13.73 -2.80 -17.22
C ALA A 179 -14.92 -3.58 -17.77
N ALA A 180 -15.28 -4.70 -17.12
CA ALA A 180 -16.42 -5.49 -17.54
C ALA A 180 -17.65 -4.55 -17.60
N ALA A 181 -18.19 -4.36 -18.81
CA ALA A 181 -19.49 -3.74 -18.99
C ALA A 181 -20.45 -4.51 -18.09
N ALA A 182 -21.22 -3.78 -17.26
CA ALA A 182 -22.12 -4.36 -16.29
C ALA A 182 -22.91 -5.51 -16.95
N ALA A 183 -22.66 -6.74 -16.51
CA ALA A 183 -23.46 -7.88 -16.92
C ALA A 183 -24.90 -7.54 -16.51
N ALA A 184 -25.75 -7.29 -17.52
CA ALA A 184 -27.17 -7.10 -17.31
C ALA A 184 -27.68 -8.32 -16.54
N SER A 185 -28.26 -8.10 -15.35
CA SER A 185 -29.00 -9.15 -14.67
C SER A 185 -30.11 -9.62 -15.61
N PRO A 186 -30.30 -10.94 -15.82
CA PRO A 186 -31.47 -11.41 -16.57
C PRO A 186 -32.74 -11.00 -15.80
N PRO A 187 -33.83 -10.64 -16.49
CA PRO A 187 -35.07 -10.29 -15.83
C PRO A 187 -35.55 -11.49 -14.99
N ALA A 188 -36.00 -11.20 -13.77
CA ALA A 188 -36.70 -12.18 -12.96
C ALA A 188 -37.95 -12.65 -13.71
N ARG A 189 -38.19 -13.96 -13.62
CA ARG A 189 -39.20 -14.79 -14.27
C ARG A 189 -40.56 -14.14 -14.55
#